data_AF-A0A3B8VAL6-F1
#
_entry.id   AF-A0A3B8VAL6-F1
#
_cell.length_a   1.000
_cell.length_b   1.000
_cell.length_c   1.000
_cell.angle_alpha   90.00
_cell.angle_beta   90.00
_cell.angle_gamma   90.00
#
_symmetry.space_group_name_H-M   'P 1'
#
loop_
_entity.id
_entity.type
_entity.pdbx_description
1 polymer ?
#
loop_
_entity_poly.entity_id
_entity_poly.type
_entity_poly.pdbx_seq_one_letter_code
_entity_poly.pdbx_strand_id
1 'polypeptide(L)'
;MTRSIPVFALITAATCATSAVADLYTDAAGDIFDAGLGNLDILGAEVSNDDLNLYVSVEVAADVTSVNWGKYLLFLDTGEGGAVSGSAGNDPFNNPWNRRVTAADGIDAFVGSWIDGGGGSLAYTWNGGGWDDNGNFGVDIGGGGELGTISWTISLDALGLAVGDSFAFDIATTGGNDNDPGIDFLSTDVVQAGWGENSSSPMAVSYTVVPAPGVLGVLGLAGLAARRRRN
;
A
#
# COMPACT_ATOMS: atom_id res chain seq x y z
N MET A 1 -43.03 47.55 -34.59
CA MET A 1 -42.31 46.29 -34.87
C MET A 1 -41.00 46.33 -34.12
N THR A 2 -40.91 45.64 -32.98
CA THR A 2 -39.67 45.47 -32.22
C THR A 2 -39.65 44.01 -31.77
N ARG A 3 -38.80 43.20 -32.41
CA ARG A 3 -38.63 41.78 -32.10
C ARG A 3 -37.57 41.67 -31.00
N SER A 4 -37.96 41.18 -29.82
CA SER A 4 -37.02 40.84 -28.75
C SER A 4 -36.30 39.53 -29.10
N ILE A 5 -34.97 39.58 -29.10
CA ILE A 5 -34.07 38.42 -29.31
C ILE A 5 -33.78 37.81 -27.93
N PRO A 6 -34.00 36.51 -27.69
CA PRO A 6 -33.59 35.89 -26.44
C PRO A 6 -32.08 35.65 -26.44
N VAL A 7 -31.41 36.17 -25.42
CA VAL A 7 -29.99 35.89 -25.13
C VAL A 7 -29.92 34.52 -24.47
N PHE A 8 -29.27 33.55 -25.13
CA PHE A 8 -28.91 32.27 -24.52
C PHE A 8 -27.63 32.46 -23.70
N ALA A 9 -27.74 32.37 -22.37
CA ALA A 9 -26.58 32.29 -21.50
C ALA A 9 -25.92 30.90 -21.64
N LEU A 10 -24.70 30.88 -22.17
CA LEU A 10 -23.85 29.69 -22.19
C LEU A 10 -23.20 29.55 -20.80
N ILE A 11 -23.66 28.58 -20.02
CA ILE A 11 -22.98 28.17 -18.77
C ILE A 11 -21.91 27.16 -19.16
N THR A 12 -20.65 27.58 -19.14
CA THR A 12 -19.50 26.67 -19.24
C THR A 12 -19.36 25.95 -17.90
N ALA A 13 -19.74 24.66 -17.85
CA ALA A 13 -19.44 23.82 -16.71
C ALA A 13 -17.95 23.44 -16.77
N ALA A 14 -17.15 23.98 -15.86
CA ALA A 14 -15.78 23.52 -15.64
C ALA A 14 -15.84 22.14 -14.98
N THR A 15 -15.48 21.09 -15.73
CA THR A 15 -15.23 19.77 -15.16
C THR A 15 -13.87 19.80 -14.46
N CYS A 16 -13.86 19.95 -13.15
CA CYS A 16 -12.67 19.66 -12.35
C CYS A 16 -12.50 18.14 -12.33
N ALA A 17 -11.64 17.60 -13.18
CA ALA A 17 -11.10 16.27 -12.98
C ALA A 17 -10.18 16.35 -11.77
N THR A 18 -10.62 15.83 -10.62
CA THR A 18 -9.73 15.60 -9.48
C THR A 18 -8.96 14.34 -9.82
N SER A 19 -7.70 14.46 -10.21
CA SER A 19 -6.78 13.32 -10.14
C SER A 19 -6.89 12.72 -8.73
N ALA A 20 -7.01 11.40 -8.60
CA ALA A 20 -6.69 10.75 -7.33
C ALA A 20 -5.24 11.16 -7.04
N VAL A 21 -5.06 12.01 -6.04
CA VAL A 21 -3.75 12.40 -5.57
C VAL A 21 -3.29 11.24 -4.71
N ALA A 22 -2.09 10.75 -4.94
CA ALA A 22 -1.53 9.73 -4.08
C ALA A 22 -1.29 10.28 -2.68
N ASP A 23 -1.55 9.46 -1.68
CA ASP A 23 -1.23 9.78 -0.30
C ASP A 23 0.25 9.45 -0.05
N LEU A 24 0.94 10.41 0.58
CA LEU A 24 2.35 10.29 0.92
C LEU A 24 2.50 10.04 2.41
N TYR A 25 3.21 8.97 2.74
CA TYR A 25 3.59 8.57 4.09
C TYR A 25 5.11 8.72 4.19
N THR A 26 5.58 9.51 5.15
CA THR A 26 7.00 9.80 5.30
C THR A 26 7.58 9.04 6.47
N ASP A 27 8.84 8.65 6.34
CA ASP A 27 9.58 7.95 7.38
C ASP A 27 10.93 8.63 7.66
N ALA A 28 11.48 8.43 8.85
CA ALA A 28 12.58 9.21 9.35
C ALA A 28 13.95 8.59 9.03
N ALA A 29 14.54 8.96 7.89
CA ALA A 29 15.86 8.48 7.45
C ALA A 29 16.88 8.22 8.60
N GLY A 30 17.39 6.99 8.66
CA GLY A 30 18.41 6.58 9.63
C GLY A 30 17.88 6.22 11.02
N ASP A 31 16.59 5.97 11.17
CA ASP A 31 15.94 5.37 12.33
C ASP A 31 16.00 3.83 12.34
N ILE A 32 16.99 3.29 11.65
CA ILE A 32 17.37 1.89 11.67
C ILE A 32 18.48 1.62 12.71
N PHE A 33 18.51 0.41 13.27
CA PHE A 33 19.48 0.04 14.31
C PHE A 33 20.94 -0.03 13.81
N ASP A 34 21.14 -0.16 12.51
CA ASP A 34 22.44 -0.18 11.84
C ASP A 34 22.41 0.66 10.57
N ALA A 35 23.07 1.82 10.61
CA ALA A 35 23.15 2.77 9.50
C ALA A 35 23.83 2.21 8.24
N GLY A 36 24.47 1.03 8.31
CA GLY A 36 24.98 0.31 7.15
C GLY A 36 23.90 -0.37 6.31
N LEU A 37 22.65 -0.43 6.78
CA LEU A 37 21.54 -1.14 6.16
C LEU A 37 20.59 -0.21 5.40
N GLY A 38 21.12 0.78 4.66
CA GLY A 38 20.30 1.76 3.93
C GLY A 38 19.30 1.16 2.93
N ASN A 39 19.53 -0.07 2.45
CA ASN A 39 18.57 -0.80 1.60
C ASN A 39 17.33 -1.27 2.36
N LEU A 40 17.36 -1.24 3.70
CA LEU A 40 16.27 -1.58 4.60
C LEU A 40 15.73 -0.35 5.35
N ASP A 41 16.31 0.82 5.17
CA ASP A 41 15.92 2.09 5.80
C ASP A 41 14.87 2.76 4.89
N ILE A 42 13.61 2.75 5.33
CA ILE A 42 12.46 3.30 4.62
C ILE A 42 12.52 4.82 4.73
N LEU A 43 12.28 5.51 3.61
CA LEU A 43 12.17 6.97 3.57
C LEU A 43 10.72 7.44 3.43
N GLY A 44 9.86 6.53 2.96
CA GLY A 44 8.44 6.75 2.84
C GLY A 44 7.79 5.83 1.83
N ALA A 45 6.48 6.02 1.69
CA ALA A 45 5.67 5.33 0.70
C ALA A 45 4.63 6.26 0.07
N GLU A 46 4.35 6.00 -1.20
CA GLU A 46 3.25 6.58 -1.95
C GLU A 46 2.16 5.53 -2.15
N VAL A 47 0.92 5.85 -1.79
CA VAL A 47 -0.24 4.96 -1.96
C VAL A 47 -1.30 5.64 -2.81
N SER A 48 -1.78 4.95 -3.82
CA SER A 48 -2.88 5.41 -4.68
C SER A 48 -3.72 4.24 -5.17
N ASN A 49 -4.86 4.50 -5.79
CA ASN A 49 -5.65 3.46 -6.43
C ASN A 49 -6.29 3.95 -7.75
N ASP A 50 -6.64 2.99 -8.60
CA ASP A 50 -7.63 3.16 -9.66
C ASP A 50 -8.88 2.31 -9.36
N ASP A 51 -9.73 2.09 -10.37
CA ASP A 51 -10.97 1.31 -10.21
C ASP A 51 -10.73 -0.19 -9.94
N LEU A 52 -9.51 -0.70 -10.16
CA LEU A 52 -9.17 -2.12 -10.10
C LEU A 52 -8.07 -2.43 -9.10
N ASN A 53 -7.09 -1.55 -8.97
CA ASN A 53 -5.87 -1.83 -8.24
C ASN A 53 -5.51 -0.73 -7.24
N LEU A 54 -4.93 -1.16 -6.13
CA LEU A 54 -4.11 -0.38 -5.24
C LEU A 54 -2.66 -0.39 -5.76
N TYR A 55 -2.03 0.77 -5.73
CA TYR A 55 -0.64 0.98 -6.06
C TYR A 55 0.08 1.47 -4.81
N VAL A 56 1.13 0.75 -4.41
CA VAL A 56 1.98 1.11 -3.26
C VAL A 56 3.42 1.16 -3.75
N SER A 57 4.12 2.26 -3.53
CA SER A 57 5.52 2.42 -3.89
C SER A 57 6.32 2.90 -2.69
N VAL A 58 7.35 2.14 -2.31
CA VAL A 58 8.23 2.41 -1.17
C VAL A 58 9.56 2.93 -1.69
N GLU A 59 10.10 3.95 -1.04
CA GLU A 59 11.46 4.44 -1.26
C GLU A 59 12.36 4.06 -0.07
N VAL A 60 13.58 3.61 -0.35
CA VAL A 60 14.59 3.28 0.67
C VAL A 60 15.94 3.97 0.42
N ALA A 61 16.71 4.15 1.49
CA ALA A 61 17.94 4.93 1.54
C ALA A 61 19.18 4.30 0.87
N ALA A 62 19.00 3.32 -0.03
CA ALA A 62 20.07 2.78 -0.85
C ALA A 62 19.56 2.22 -2.18
N ASP A 63 20.43 2.19 -3.19
CA ASP A 63 20.16 1.50 -4.45
C ASP A 63 20.05 -0.02 -4.25
N VAL A 64 18.81 -0.48 -4.20
CA VAL A 64 18.43 -1.88 -4.03
C VAL A 64 18.89 -2.75 -5.20
N THR A 65 19.04 -2.20 -6.41
CA THR A 65 19.52 -2.97 -7.57
C THR A 65 21.02 -3.27 -7.48
N SER A 66 21.78 -2.41 -6.80
CA SER A 66 23.20 -2.60 -6.53
C SER A 66 23.44 -3.49 -5.31
N VAL A 67 22.68 -3.27 -4.23
CA VAL A 67 22.82 -4.04 -2.99
C VAL A 67 22.31 -5.48 -3.18
N ASN A 68 21.23 -5.66 -3.96
CA ASN A 68 20.72 -6.94 -4.43
C ASN A 68 20.46 -7.97 -3.30
N TRP A 69 20.02 -7.48 -2.14
CA TRP A 69 19.45 -8.28 -1.06
C TRP A 69 18.55 -7.42 -0.19
N GLY A 70 17.52 -8.02 0.38
CA GLY A 70 16.53 -7.33 1.19
C GLY A 70 15.14 -7.87 0.89
N LYS A 71 14.25 -7.72 1.85
CA LYS A 71 12.87 -8.18 1.76
C LYS A 71 11.96 -7.08 2.26
N TYR A 72 10.84 -6.90 1.58
CA TYR A 72 9.90 -5.81 1.83
C TYR A 72 8.53 -6.41 2.01
N LEU A 73 7.92 -6.10 3.15
CA LEU A 73 6.69 -6.66 3.64
C LEU A 73 5.65 -5.56 3.66
N LEU A 74 4.47 -5.83 3.12
CA LEU A 74 3.28 -4.99 3.28
C LEU A 74 2.24 -5.81 4.04
N PHE A 75 1.82 -5.27 5.18
CA PHE A 75 0.76 -5.81 6.01
C PHE A 75 -0.50 -4.96 5.83
N LEU A 76 -1.66 -5.58 5.66
CA LEU A 76 -2.93 -4.88 5.55
C LEU A 76 -3.95 -5.47 6.53
N ASP A 77 -4.64 -4.57 7.22
CA ASP A 77 -5.83 -4.84 8.02
C ASP A 77 -7.02 -4.20 7.30
N THR A 78 -7.81 -5.04 6.64
CA THR A 78 -8.86 -4.65 5.68
C THR A 78 -10.27 -4.76 6.27
N GLY A 79 -10.40 -5.31 7.48
CA GLY A 79 -11.69 -5.60 8.08
C GLY A 79 -11.61 -5.94 9.56
N GLU A 80 -12.60 -6.68 10.05
CA GLU A 80 -12.60 -7.15 11.43
C GLU A 80 -11.92 -8.52 11.50
N GLY A 81 -10.88 -8.64 12.33
CA GLY A 81 -10.23 -9.93 12.62
C GLY A 81 -8.77 -9.97 12.24
N GLY A 82 -8.43 -10.77 11.23
CA GLY A 82 -7.05 -10.99 10.82
C GLY A 82 -6.25 -12.01 11.64
N ALA A 83 -5.08 -12.36 11.12
CA ALA A 83 -4.10 -13.15 11.83
C ALA A 83 -3.48 -12.30 12.95
N VAL A 84 -3.27 -12.88 14.14
CA VAL A 84 -2.55 -12.28 15.27
C VAL A 84 -1.47 -13.24 15.75
N SER A 85 -0.55 -12.77 16.59
CA SER A 85 0.48 -13.66 17.16
C SER A 85 -0.15 -14.87 17.88
N GLY A 86 0.34 -16.07 17.57
CA GLY A 86 -0.21 -17.32 18.11
C GLY A 86 -1.42 -17.87 17.35
N SER A 87 -1.90 -17.20 16.30
CA SER A 87 -2.93 -17.77 15.40
C SER A 87 -2.39 -19.00 14.64
N ALA A 88 -3.20 -20.07 14.61
CA ALA A 88 -3.06 -21.31 13.82
C ALA A 88 -1.63 -21.74 13.39
N GLY A 89 -0.79 -22.12 14.36
CA GLY A 89 0.53 -22.71 14.07
C GLY A 89 1.64 -21.70 13.75
N ASN A 90 1.34 -20.40 13.86
CA ASN A 90 2.25 -19.28 13.62
C ASN A 90 2.66 -18.61 14.94
N ASP A 91 3.17 -19.41 15.88
CA ASP A 91 3.62 -18.94 17.20
C ASP A 91 5.15 -18.76 17.23
N PRO A 92 5.69 -17.57 17.59
CA PRO A 92 5.01 -16.29 17.86
C PRO A 92 5.18 -15.28 16.71
N PHE A 93 4.91 -15.65 15.45
CA PHE A 93 5.28 -14.84 14.29
C PHE A 93 4.11 -14.73 13.31
N ASN A 94 3.48 -13.55 13.28
CA ASN A 94 2.20 -13.33 12.64
C ASN A 94 2.35 -12.90 11.18
N ASN A 95 2.81 -13.79 10.30
CA ASN A 95 2.78 -13.59 8.85
C ASN A 95 3.10 -14.90 8.14
N PRO A 96 2.73 -15.08 6.85
CA PRO A 96 2.94 -16.32 6.11
C PRO A 96 4.41 -16.64 5.83
N TRP A 97 5.32 -15.70 6.05
CA TRP A 97 6.77 -15.87 5.84
C TRP A 97 7.54 -16.19 7.12
N ASN A 98 6.84 -16.41 8.24
CA ASN A 98 7.41 -16.71 9.55
C ASN A 98 8.48 -15.66 9.98
N ARG A 99 8.22 -14.39 9.67
CA ARG A 99 9.06 -13.25 10.11
C ARG A 99 8.70 -12.87 11.52
N ARG A 100 9.68 -12.42 12.30
CA ARG A 100 9.46 -12.01 13.71
C ARG A 100 8.81 -10.65 13.85
N VAL A 101 7.71 -10.47 13.12
CA VAL A 101 6.88 -9.28 13.09
C VAL A 101 5.49 -9.69 13.55
N THR A 102 5.00 -8.98 14.56
CA THR A 102 3.60 -9.08 15.01
C THR A 102 2.87 -7.78 14.69
N ALA A 103 1.55 -7.87 14.53
CA ALA A 103 0.65 -6.72 14.53
C ALA A 103 -0.49 -7.05 15.50
N ALA A 104 -0.81 -6.13 16.40
CA ALA A 104 -1.76 -6.38 17.47
C ALA A 104 -3.22 -6.41 16.97
N ASP A 105 -3.53 -5.56 15.99
CA ASP A 105 -4.89 -5.37 15.50
C ASP A 105 -5.32 -6.46 14.49
N GLY A 106 -4.36 -7.20 13.93
CA GLY A 106 -4.62 -8.27 12.97
C GLY A 106 -3.96 -7.98 11.63
N ILE A 107 -3.82 -9.02 10.80
CA ILE A 107 -3.39 -8.90 9.41
C ILE A 107 -4.30 -9.77 8.56
N ASP A 108 -5.05 -9.15 7.66
CA ASP A 108 -5.95 -9.84 6.73
C ASP A 108 -5.25 -10.19 5.42
N ALA A 109 -4.36 -9.33 4.96
CA ALA A 109 -3.59 -9.54 3.74
C ALA A 109 -2.12 -9.20 3.95
N PHE A 110 -1.26 -9.95 3.27
CA PHE A 110 0.18 -9.81 3.34
C PHE A 110 0.77 -9.90 1.94
N VAL A 111 1.69 -8.99 1.63
CA VAL A 111 2.55 -9.10 0.44
C VAL A 111 3.99 -9.09 0.91
N GLY A 112 4.72 -10.16 0.60
CA GLY A 112 6.16 -10.21 0.78
C GLY A 112 6.85 -10.11 -0.57
N SER A 113 7.93 -9.34 -0.64
CA SER A 113 8.77 -9.27 -1.83
C SER A 113 10.26 -9.34 -1.51
N TRP A 114 11.05 -9.67 -2.54
CA TRP A 114 12.50 -9.78 -2.47
C TRP A 114 13.14 -9.19 -3.72
N ILE A 115 14.38 -8.75 -3.57
CA ILE A 115 15.14 -8.12 -4.67
C ILE A 115 16.26 -8.99 -5.21
N ASP A 116 16.75 -9.95 -4.42
CA ASP A 116 17.79 -10.89 -4.82
C ASP A 116 17.32 -11.88 -5.91
N GLY A 117 18.26 -12.42 -6.67
CA GLY A 117 17.98 -13.52 -7.61
C GLY A 117 17.04 -13.17 -8.77
N GLY A 118 16.89 -11.88 -9.11
CA GLY A 118 15.96 -11.40 -10.13
C GLY A 118 14.63 -10.89 -9.57
N GLY A 119 14.47 -10.91 -8.25
CA GLY A 119 13.32 -10.36 -7.54
C GLY A 119 12.03 -11.18 -7.67
N GLY A 120 11.04 -10.80 -6.88
CA GLY A 120 9.71 -11.42 -6.91
C GLY A 120 8.86 -11.05 -5.71
N SER A 121 7.58 -11.42 -5.77
CA SER A 121 6.66 -11.27 -4.65
C SER A 121 5.76 -12.49 -4.50
N LEU A 122 5.22 -12.64 -3.29
CA LEU A 122 4.15 -13.56 -2.95
C LEU A 122 3.12 -12.83 -2.11
N ALA A 123 1.85 -13.07 -2.40
CA ALA A 123 0.74 -12.47 -1.69
C ALA A 123 -0.12 -13.53 -1.03
N TYR A 124 -0.67 -13.17 0.12
CA TYR A 124 -1.45 -14.07 0.96
C TYR A 124 -2.64 -13.35 1.57
N THR A 125 -3.71 -14.09 1.79
CA THR A 125 -4.90 -13.62 2.51
C THR A 125 -5.23 -14.57 3.65
N TRP A 126 -5.66 -14.02 4.77
CA TRP A 126 -6.07 -14.77 5.94
C TRP A 126 -7.51 -15.27 5.78
N ASN A 127 -7.73 -16.56 6.02
CA ASN A 127 -9.06 -17.18 5.89
C ASN A 127 -9.74 -17.51 7.23
N GLY A 128 -9.20 -16.98 8.35
CA GLY A 128 -9.69 -17.25 9.70
C GLY A 128 -9.01 -18.44 10.40
N GLY A 129 -8.27 -19.27 9.66
CA GLY A 129 -7.54 -20.41 10.24
C GLY A 129 -6.17 -20.69 9.62
N GLY A 130 -5.77 -19.95 8.58
CA GLY A 130 -4.51 -20.08 7.89
C GLY A 130 -4.35 -19.02 6.79
N TRP A 131 -3.18 -19.04 6.16
CA TRP A 131 -2.87 -18.17 5.02
C TRP A 131 -3.12 -18.91 3.71
N ASP A 132 -3.94 -18.33 2.85
CA ASP A 132 -4.09 -18.76 1.46
C ASP A 132 -3.04 -18.07 0.60
N ASP A 133 -2.28 -18.86 -0.18
CA ASP A 133 -1.29 -18.35 -1.13
C ASP A 133 -1.98 -17.93 -2.43
N ASN A 134 -1.92 -16.63 -2.73
CA ASN A 134 -2.52 -16.01 -3.91
C ASN A 134 -1.52 -15.89 -5.08
N GLY A 135 -0.31 -16.42 -4.91
CA GLY A 135 0.76 -16.39 -5.89
C GLY A 135 1.48 -15.05 -5.96
N ASN A 136 2.08 -14.79 -7.12
CA ASN A 136 2.91 -13.61 -7.36
C ASN A 136 2.04 -12.45 -7.86
N PHE A 137 2.09 -11.30 -7.18
CA PHE A 137 1.38 -10.06 -7.59
C PHE A 137 2.22 -9.16 -8.50
N GLY A 138 3.45 -9.57 -8.82
CA GLY A 138 4.43 -8.71 -9.45
C GLY A 138 5.04 -7.76 -8.42
N VAL A 139 6.28 -7.40 -8.64
CA VAL A 139 6.94 -6.31 -7.93
C VAL A 139 7.84 -5.61 -8.93
N ASP A 140 7.72 -4.30 -9.01
CA ASP A 140 8.63 -3.48 -9.79
C ASP A 140 9.72 -2.97 -8.86
N ILE A 141 10.96 -3.29 -9.21
CA ILE A 141 12.16 -2.93 -8.43
C ILE A 141 12.90 -1.87 -9.23
N GLY A 142 13.02 -0.68 -8.66
CA GLY A 142 13.72 0.45 -9.24
C GLY A 142 15.00 0.78 -8.47
N GLY A 143 15.97 1.33 -9.18
CA GLY A 143 17.27 1.76 -8.66
C GLY A 143 18.10 2.43 -9.75
N GLY A 144 19.41 2.58 -9.53
CA GLY A 144 20.34 3.27 -10.44
C GLY A 144 20.83 4.63 -9.94
N GLY A 145 20.85 4.84 -8.62
CA GLY A 145 21.19 6.10 -7.96
C GLY A 145 21.64 5.90 -6.51
N GLU A 146 21.24 6.81 -5.61
CA GLU A 146 21.49 6.67 -4.16
C GLU A 146 20.30 6.01 -3.43
N LEU A 147 19.15 5.88 -4.10
CA LEU A 147 17.89 5.40 -3.55
C LEU A 147 17.37 4.20 -4.32
N GLY A 148 16.49 3.43 -3.68
CA GLY A 148 15.83 2.27 -4.27
C GLY A 148 14.32 2.38 -4.14
N THR A 149 13.59 1.75 -5.07
CA THR A 149 12.12 1.74 -5.03
C THR A 149 11.57 0.33 -5.16
N ILE A 150 10.52 0.03 -4.38
CA ILE A 150 9.80 -1.24 -4.41
C ILE A 150 8.32 -0.91 -4.60
N SER A 151 7.74 -1.36 -5.70
CA SER A 151 6.37 -1.03 -6.06
C SER A 151 5.52 -2.27 -6.26
N TRP A 152 4.33 -2.28 -5.65
CA TRP A 152 3.32 -3.33 -5.79
C TRP A 152 2.07 -2.79 -6.49
N THR A 153 1.48 -3.63 -7.33
CA THR A 153 0.14 -3.45 -7.86
C THR A 153 -0.73 -4.57 -7.33
N ILE A 154 -1.76 -4.23 -6.58
CA ILE A 154 -2.58 -5.19 -5.83
C ILE A 154 -4.04 -5.03 -6.24
N SER A 155 -4.70 -6.11 -6.60
CA SER A 155 -6.13 -6.04 -6.93
C SER A 155 -6.96 -5.68 -5.70
N LEU A 156 -7.83 -4.67 -5.83
CA LEU A 156 -8.76 -4.29 -4.77
C LEU A 156 -9.74 -5.43 -4.44
N ASP A 157 -10.18 -6.17 -5.45
CA ASP A 157 -11.08 -7.33 -5.28
C ASP A 157 -10.41 -8.46 -4.48
N ALA A 158 -9.10 -8.70 -4.69
CA ALA A 158 -8.33 -9.67 -3.92
C ALA A 158 -8.18 -9.27 -2.44
N LEU A 159 -8.25 -7.97 -2.15
CA LEU A 159 -8.28 -7.43 -0.79
C LEU A 159 -9.70 -7.32 -0.22
N GLY A 160 -10.74 -7.62 -1.00
CA GLY A 160 -12.13 -7.42 -0.60
C GLY A 160 -12.52 -5.95 -0.42
N LEU A 161 -11.77 -5.02 -1.01
CA LEU A 161 -11.95 -3.59 -0.85
C LEU A 161 -12.72 -2.98 -2.03
N ALA A 162 -13.56 -2.00 -1.72
CA ALA A 162 -14.26 -1.17 -2.69
C ALA A 162 -14.04 0.33 -2.42
N VAL A 163 -14.44 1.16 -3.39
CA VAL A 163 -14.39 2.61 -3.26
C VAL A 163 -15.18 3.07 -2.03
N GLY A 164 -14.51 3.84 -1.16
CA GLY A 164 -15.05 4.34 0.10
C GLY A 164 -14.63 3.53 1.32
N ASP A 165 -14.08 2.32 1.13
CA ASP A 165 -13.53 1.53 2.23
C ASP A 165 -12.18 2.10 2.68
N SER A 166 -11.92 2.01 3.98
CA SER A 166 -10.64 2.34 4.58
C SER A 166 -10.00 1.09 5.15
N PHE A 167 -8.69 0.99 5.05
CA PHE A 167 -7.91 -0.09 5.65
C PHE A 167 -6.68 0.50 6.35
N ALA A 168 -6.23 -0.17 7.41
CA ALA A 168 -4.95 0.12 8.03
C ALA A 168 -3.86 -0.72 7.36
N PHE A 169 -2.63 -0.21 7.34
CA PHE A 169 -1.51 -0.93 6.77
C PHE A 169 -0.21 -0.56 7.49
N ASP A 170 0.83 -1.36 7.23
CA ASP A 170 2.20 -1.00 7.56
C ASP A 170 3.14 -1.65 6.55
N ILE A 171 4.30 -1.05 6.39
CA ILE A 171 5.36 -1.54 5.51
C ILE A 171 6.57 -1.77 6.37
N ALA A 172 7.18 -2.96 6.25
CA ALA A 172 8.40 -3.27 6.98
C ALA A 172 9.48 -3.82 6.05
N THR A 173 10.72 -3.55 6.40
CA THR A 173 11.89 -4.20 5.78
C THR A 173 12.40 -5.31 6.67
N THR A 174 13.04 -6.31 6.07
CA THR A 174 13.58 -7.46 6.81
C THR A 174 14.67 -8.18 6.03
N GLY A 175 15.35 -9.13 6.69
CA GLY A 175 16.40 -9.96 6.11
C GLY A 175 15.85 -11.12 5.25
N GLY A 176 16.71 -12.04 4.83
CA GLY A 176 16.34 -13.16 3.95
C GLY A 176 16.03 -14.48 4.65
N ASN A 177 16.32 -14.60 5.94
CA ASN A 177 16.23 -15.86 6.67
C ASN A 177 14.87 -16.04 7.33
N ASP A 178 14.59 -17.29 7.64
CA ASP A 178 13.48 -17.65 8.52
C ASP A 178 13.67 -17.02 9.90
N ASN A 179 12.60 -16.48 10.48
CA ASN A 179 12.64 -15.76 11.75
C ASN A 179 13.52 -14.49 11.77
N ASP A 180 13.77 -13.85 10.62
CA ASP A 180 14.29 -12.49 10.64
C ASP A 180 13.18 -11.51 11.12
N PRO A 181 13.49 -10.52 11.98
CA PRO A 181 12.55 -9.50 12.40
C PRO A 181 12.32 -8.42 11.35
N GLY A 182 11.30 -7.61 11.58
CA GLY A 182 11.20 -6.29 10.97
C GLY A 182 12.35 -5.42 11.47
N ILE A 183 13.04 -4.83 10.52
CA ILE A 183 14.23 -4.00 10.76
C ILE A 183 13.84 -2.53 10.81
N ASP A 184 12.88 -2.17 9.98
CA ASP A 184 12.32 -0.84 9.90
C ASP A 184 10.82 -0.89 9.55
N PHE A 185 10.07 0.14 9.93
CA PHE A 185 8.61 0.20 9.80
C PHE A 185 8.14 1.60 9.43
N LEU A 186 7.43 1.72 8.30
CA LEU A 186 6.87 2.98 7.80
C LEU A 186 5.99 3.70 8.84
N SER A 187 5.25 2.94 9.67
CA SER A 187 4.30 3.53 10.61
C SER A 187 4.92 4.05 11.91
N THR A 188 6.26 3.96 12.09
CA THR A 188 6.93 4.46 13.31
C THR A 188 8.42 4.74 13.16
N ASP A 189 8.85 5.91 13.65
CA ASP A 189 10.27 6.27 13.80
C ASP A 189 11.00 5.55 14.96
N VAL A 190 10.43 4.47 15.50
CA VAL A 190 11.00 3.76 16.64
C VAL A 190 12.00 2.75 16.12
N VAL A 191 13.28 3.02 16.38
CA VAL A 191 14.38 2.11 16.05
C VAL A 191 14.13 0.72 16.62
N GLN A 192 14.06 -0.27 15.74
CA GLN A 192 13.88 -1.67 16.13
C GLN A 192 15.14 -2.23 16.80
N ALA A 193 15.01 -3.31 17.57
CA ALA A 193 16.16 -3.89 18.26
C ALA A 193 17.17 -4.58 17.30
N GLY A 194 16.74 -4.88 16.07
CA GLY A 194 17.56 -5.51 15.04
C GLY A 194 17.51 -7.04 15.06
N TRP A 195 18.54 -7.68 14.49
CA TRP A 195 18.56 -9.11 14.21
C TRP A 195 18.36 -10.00 15.44
N GLY A 196 17.59 -11.08 15.27
CA GLY A 196 17.38 -12.10 16.31
C GLY A 196 16.38 -11.72 17.40
N GLU A 197 15.93 -10.48 17.43
CA GLU A 197 14.88 -10.00 18.34
C GLU A 197 13.50 -10.09 17.69
N ASN A 198 12.43 -9.91 18.47
CA ASN A 198 11.09 -9.76 17.93
C ASN A 198 10.80 -8.28 17.68
N SER A 199 9.98 -8.00 16.67
CA SER A 199 9.51 -6.67 16.32
C SER A 199 7.98 -6.63 16.27
N SER A 200 7.41 -5.45 16.47
CA SER A 200 5.96 -5.25 16.40
C SER A 200 5.64 -4.06 15.51
N SER A 201 4.90 -4.31 14.45
CA SER A 201 4.26 -3.27 13.64
C SER A 201 3.18 -2.60 14.48
N PRO A 202 3.17 -1.26 14.57
CA PRO A 202 2.07 -0.49 15.16
C PRO A 202 0.80 -0.47 14.29
N MET A 203 0.90 -0.80 13.00
CA MET A 203 -0.23 -0.71 12.04
C MET A 203 -0.89 0.69 12.05
N ALA A 204 -0.09 1.75 12.16
CA ALA A 204 -0.59 3.09 12.52
C ALA A 204 -0.90 4.01 11.31
N VAL A 205 -0.73 3.54 10.08
CA VAL A 205 -1.10 4.29 8.87
C VAL A 205 -2.35 3.69 8.21
N SER A 206 -3.12 4.52 7.50
CA SER A 206 -4.37 4.08 6.87
C SER A 206 -4.57 4.77 5.53
N TYR A 207 -5.28 4.10 4.62
CA TYR A 207 -5.65 4.61 3.31
C TYR A 207 -7.15 4.40 3.08
N THR A 208 -7.77 5.31 2.33
CA THR A 208 -9.17 5.16 1.88
C THR A 208 -9.21 5.04 0.37
N VAL A 209 -9.84 3.99 -0.13
CA VAL A 209 -10.00 3.77 -1.57
C VAL A 209 -10.87 4.87 -2.14
N VAL A 210 -10.30 5.68 -3.04
CA VAL A 210 -11.00 6.81 -3.67
C VAL A 210 -11.51 6.46 -5.07
N PRO A 211 -12.58 7.11 -5.56
CA PRO A 211 -13.01 6.91 -6.94
C PRO A 211 -11.90 7.30 -7.91
N ALA A 212 -11.71 6.54 -8.99
CA ALA A 212 -10.78 6.95 -10.03
C ALA A 212 -11.21 8.32 -10.61
N PRO A 213 -10.24 9.17 -11.02
CA PRO A 213 -10.47 10.54 -11.49
C PRO A 213 -11.58 10.71 -12.54
N GLY A 214 -11.91 9.65 -13.30
CA GLY A 214 -12.92 9.66 -14.36
C GLY A 214 -14.38 9.44 -13.90
N VAL A 215 -14.62 8.83 -12.74
CA VAL A 215 -15.97 8.38 -12.32
C VAL A 215 -16.85 9.55 -11.88
N LEU A 216 -16.27 10.58 -11.25
CA LEU A 216 -17.01 11.77 -10.81
C LEU A 216 -17.47 12.66 -11.98
N GLY A 217 -16.75 12.65 -13.12
CA GLY A 217 -17.10 13.44 -14.30
C GLY A 217 -18.39 12.97 -15.01
N VAL A 218 -18.67 11.65 -15.00
CA VAL A 218 -19.79 11.05 -15.75
C VAL A 218 -21.14 11.27 -15.04
N LEU A 219 -21.17 11.21 -13.70
CA LEU A 219 -22.38 11.50 -12.91
C LEU A 219 -22.85 12.96 -13.08
N GLY A 220 -21.91 13.91 -13.13
CA GLY A 220 -22.21 15.33 -13.39
C GLY A 220 -22.82 15.58 -14.77
N LEU A 221 -22.33 14.89 -15.81
CA LEU A 221 -22.83 14.98 -17.19
C LEU A 221 -24.23 14.35 -17.36
N ALA A 222 -24.47 13.19 -16.73
CA ALA A 222 -25.76 12.50 -16.77
C ALA A 222 -26.88 13.33 -16.09
N GLY A 223 -26.58 13.96 -14.95
CA GLY A 223 -27.51 14.86 -14.26
C GLY A 223 -27.90 16.09 -15.09
N LEU A 224 -26.95 16.68 -15.83
CA LEU A 224 -27.21 17.82 -16.72
C LEU A 224 -28.03 17.41 -17.97
N ALA A 225 -27.76 16.23 -18.54
CA ALA A 225 -28.51 15.71 -19.68
C ALA A 225 -29.98 15.38 -19.32
N ALA A 226 -30.23 14.88 -18.10
CA ALA A 226 -31.57 14.62 -17.60
C ALA A 226 -32.36 15.92 -17.35
N ARG A 227 -31.70 16.98 -16.87
CA ARG A 227 -32.34 18.30 -16.66
C ARG A 227 -32.72 18.99 -17.98
N ARG A 228 -32.02 18.70 -19.08
CA ARG A 228 -32.34 19.24 -20.42
C ARG A 228 -33.55 18.58 -21.09
N ARG A 229 -33.99 17.40 -20.62
CA ARG A 229 -35.17 16.68 -21.16
C ARG A 229 -36.50 17.05 -20.50
N ARG A 230 -36.51 17.96 -19.51
CA ARG A 230 -37.73 18.53 -18.92
C ARG A 230 -37.85 20.02 -19.27
N ASN A 231 -38.20 20.29 -20.53
CA ASN A 231 -38.82 21.54 -21.00
C ASN A 231 -39.65 21.23 -22.24
#